data_AF-A0A1G2NZ47-F1
#
_entry.id   AF-A0A1G2NZ47-F1
#
_cell.length_a   1.000
_cell.length_b   1.000
_cell.length_c   1.000
_cell.angle_alpha   90.00
_cell.angle_beta   90.00
_cell.angle_gamma   90.00
#
_symmetry.space_group_name_H-M   'P 1'
#
loop_
_entity.id
_entity.type
_entity.pdbx_description
1 polymer ?
#
loop_
_entity_poly.entity_id
_entity_poly.type
_entity_poly.pdbx_seq_one_letter_code
_entity_poly.pdbx_strand_id
1 'polypeptide(L)'
;MDLSILVKAFGIYLAVSGLFLLVKGKTLPLILKDFFDHPAIIYLAAMALVLFGSLIIVGTNTFETVEQGWLTVIGWIVLAKGLTYTFIPDAFSKLSVKKLRPWLIVWAIVAIILGVYMYVSF
;
A
#
# COMPACT_ATOMS: atom_id res chain seq x y z
N MET A 1 -5.41 -8.43 19.37
CA MET A 1 -4.58 -7.22 19.16
C MET A 1 -5.50 -6.04 19.22
N ASP A 2 -5.15 -4.99 19.94
CA ASP A 2 -5.94 -3.75 19.94
C ASP A 2 -5.91 -3.15 18.54
N LEU A 3 -7.07 -3.10 17.89
CA LEU A 3 -7.26 -2.60 16.53
C LEU A 3 -6.66 -1.19 16.35
N SER A 4 -6.69 -0.39 17.42
CA SER A 4 -6.14 0.97 17.49
C SER A 4 -4.63 1.03 17.18
N ILE A 5 -3.86 0.04 17.62
CA ILE A 5 -2.40 0.00 17.38
C ILE A 5 -2.13 -0.25 15.89
N LEU A 6 -2.91 -1.13 15.26
CA LEU A 6 -2.76 -1.45 13.84
C LEU A 6 -3.11 -0.22 12.98
N VAL A 7 -4.20 0.48 13.30
CA VAL A 7 -4.64 1.69 12.59
C VAL A 7 -3.60 2.80 12.72
N LYS A 8 -3.03 3.02 13.91
CA LYS A 8 -1.95 4.00 14.13
C LYS A 8 -0.69 3.67 13.33
N ALA A 9 -0.28 2.40 13.33
CA ALA A 9 0.87 1.96 12.55
C ALA A 9 0.65 2.19 11.04
N PHE A 10 -0.55 1.90 10.53
CA PHE A 10 -0.93 2.19 9.14
C PHE A 10 -0.92 3.69 8.85
N GLY A 11 -1.42 4.51 9.77
CA GLY A 11 -1.41 5.97 9.64
C GLY A 11 0.01 6.54 9.51
N ILE A 12 0.93 6.10 10.38
CA ILE A 12 2.35 6.48 10.31
C ILE A 12 2.97 6.02 8.98
N TYR A 13 2.73 4.77 8.59
CA TYR A 13 3.24 4.23 7.32
C TYR A 13 2.78 5.06 6.12
N LEU A 14 1.49 5.42 6.07
CA LEU A 14 0.90 6.26 5.02
C LEU A 14 1.54 7.65 4.98
N ALA A 15 1.70 8.29 6.15
CA ALA A 15 2.30 9.61 6.26
C ALA A 15 3.77 9.62 5.82
N VAL A 16 4.57 8.66 6.29
CA VAL A 16 5.98 8.50 5.91
C VAL A 16 6.11 8.19 4.42
N SER A 17 5.27 7.32 3.88
CA SER A 17 5.27 6.98 2.45
C SER A 17 4.92 8.19 1.59
N GLY A 18 3.91 8.97 1.98
CA GLY A 18 3.55 10.20 1.28
C GLY A 18 4.66 11.25 1.33
N LEU A 19 5.34 11.41 2.47
CA LEU A 19 6.50 12.30 2.58
C LEU A 19 7.65 11.83 1.67
N PHE A 20 7.93 10.52 1.64
CA PHE A 20 8.91 9.95 0.73
C PHE A 20 8.57 10.23 -0.75
N LEU A 21 7.30 10.11 -1.13
CA LEU A 21 6.84 10.44 -2.47
C LEU A 21 7.05 11.91 -2.84
N LEU A 22 6.87 12.85 -1.89
CA LEU A 22 7.13 14.27 -2.12
C LEU A 22 8.64 14.56 -2.28
N VAL A 23 9.47 13.98 -1.41
CA VAL A 23 10.92 14.25 -1.40
C VAL A 23 11.65 13.54 -2.55
N LYS A 24 11.24 12.30 -2.87
CA LYS A 24 11.92 11.40 -3.83
C LYS A 24 11.07 11.05 -5.04
N GLY A 25 10.00 11.79 -5.33
CA GLY A 25 9.10 11.51 -6.45
C GLY A 25 9.76 11.48 -7.84
N LYS A 26 10.93 12.14 -8.01
CA LYS A 26 11.74 12.04 -9.24
C LYS A 26 12.53 10.73 -9.35
N THR A 27 12.92 10.15 -8.22
CA THR A 27 13.70 8.90 -8.13
C THR A 27 12.79 7.67 -8.12
N LEU A 28 11.53 7.84 -7.73
CA LEU A 28 10.57 6.75 -7.64
C LEU A 28 10.39 5.93 -8.93
N PRO A 29 10.32 6.53 -10.14
CA PRO A 29 10.20 5.74 -11.36
C PRO A 29 11.43 4.88 -11.65
N LEU A 30 12.61 5.28 -11.20
CA LEU A 30 13.85 4.50 -11.33
C LEU A 30 13.82 3.32 -10.35
N ILE A 31 13.50 3.58 -9.08
CA ILE A 31 13.40 2.54 -8.04
C ILE A 31 12.33 1.50 -8.42
N LEU A 32 11.17 1.95 -8.88
CA LEU A 32 10.11 1.04 -9.31
C LEU A 32 10.52 0.23 -10.53
N LYS A 33 11.25 0.82 -11.49
CA LYS A 33 11.78 0.08 -12.63
C LYS A 33 12.71 -1.04 -12.17
N ASP A 34 13.71 -0.71 -11.35
CA ASP A 34 14.66 -1.71 -10.83
C ASP A 34 13.95 -2.80 -10.01
N PHE A 35 12.94 -2.41 -9.23
CA PHE A 35 12.10 -3.35 -8.48
C PHE A 35 11.35 -4.33 -9.39
N PHE A 36 10.76 -3.84 -10.49
CA PHE A 36 10.02 -4.69 -11.42
C PHE A 36 10.92 -5.49 -12.39
N ASP A 37 12.17 -5.08 -12.58
CA ASP A 37 13.15 -5.81 -13.40
C ASP A 37 13.71 -7.05 -12.65
N HIS A 38 13.50 -7.15 -11.33
CA HIS A 38 14.00 -8.26 -10.50
C HIS A 38 12.86 -9.16 -9.98
N PRO A 39 12.63 -10.34 -10.59
CA PRO A 39 11.51 -11.21 -10.24
C PRO A 39 11.54 -11.69 -8.78
N ALA A 40 12.73 -11.93 -8.21
CA ALA A 40 12.88 -12.31 -6.80
C ALA A 40 12.31 -11.25 -5.83
N ILE A 41 12.51 -9.97 -6.15
CA ILE A 41 12.01 -8.86 -5.33
C ILE A 41 10.49 -8.75 -5.46
N ILE A 42 9.95 -8.95 -6.68
CA ILE A 42 8.51 -8.98 -6.90
C ILE A 42 7.85 -10.10 -6.08
N TYR A 43 8.39 -11.32 -6.11
CA TYR A 43 7.85 -12.44 -5.33
C TYR A 43 7.89 -12.19 -3.83
N LEU A 44 9.00 -11.64 -3.31
CA LEU A 44 9.12 -11.31 -1.89
C LEU A 44 8.09 -10.26 -1.47
N ALA A 45 7.90 -9.22 -2.28
CA ALA A 45 6.88 -8.22 -2.02
C ALA A 45 5.45 -8.77 -2.18
N ALA A 46 5.23 -9.68 -3.12
CA ALA A 46 3.95 -10.34 -3.31
C ALA A 46 3.59 -11.17 -2.07
N MET A 47 4.53 -11.96 -1.56
CA MET A 47 4.37 -12.72 -0.31
C MET A 47 4.08 -11.79 0.87
N ALA A 48 4.82 -10.68 1.00
CA ALA A 48 4.56 -9.69 2.04
C ALA A 48 3.15 -9.09 1.92
N LEU A 49 2.71 -8.73 0.71
CA LEU A 49 1.37 -8.21 0.47
C LEU A 49 0.27 -9.21 0.79
N VAL A 50 0.44 -10.49 0.44
CA VAL A 50 -0.51 -11.55 0.81
C VAL A 50 -0.56 -11.71 2.33
N LEU A 51 0.59 -11.73 3.00
CA LEU A 51 0.67 -11.79 4.46
C LEU A 51 -0.06 -10.61 5.11
N PHE A 52 0.31 -9.37 4.76
CA PHE A 52 -0.31 -8.17 5.33
C PHE A 52 -1.81 -8.07 5.02
N GLY A 53 -2.21 -8.36 3.77
CA GLY A 53 -3.62 -8.37 3.37
C GLY A 53 -4.43 -9.37 4.21
N SER A 54 -3.90 -10.58 4.40
CA SER A 54 -4.54 -11.61 5.22
C SER A 54 -4.64 -11.20 6.70
N LEU A 55 -3.60 -10.60 7.28
CA LEU A 55 -3.60 -10.13 8.66
C LEU A 55 -4.64 -9.03 8.90
N ILE A 56 -4.78 -8.09 7.95
CA ILE A 56 -5.80 -7.04 8.01
C ILE A 56 -7.18 -7.69 7.99
N ILE A 57 -7.46 -8.54 6.99
CA ILE A 57 -8.78 -9.18 6.84
C ILE A 57 -9.12 -9.97 8.10
N VAL A 58 -8.22 -10.83 8.61
CA VAL A 58 -8.50 -11.62 9.82
C VAL A 58 -8.76 -10.72 11.04
N GLY A 59 -8.09 -9.57 11.15
CA GLY A 59 -8.27 -8.63 12.25
C GLY A 59 -9.48 -7.70 12.13
N THR A 60 -10.03 -7.50 10.92
CA THR A 60 -11.06 -6.47 10.66
C THR A 60 -12.33 -7.01 10.02
N ASN A 61 -12.42 -8.31 9.69
CA ASN A 61 -13.58 -8.95 9.01
C ASN A 61 -14.82 -9.08 9.90
N THR A 62 -15.07 -8.04 10.69
CA THR A 62 -16.30 -7.75 11.40
C THR A 62 -16.83 -6.48 10.76
N PHE A 63 -17.94 -6.55 10.03
CA PHE A 63 -18.55 -5.36 9.41
C PHE A 63 -19.35 -4.53 10.44
N GLU A 64 -18.90 -4.50 11.70
CA GLU A 64 -19.65 -3.92 12.81
C GLU A 64 -19.56 -2.40 12.84
N THR A 65 -18.43 -1.83 12.42
CA THR A 65 -18.27 -0.38 12.27
C THR A 65 -17.88 0.01 10.85
N VAL A 66 -18.21 1.24 10.46
CA VAL A 66 -17.85 1.81 9.14
C VAL A 66 -16.33 1.75 8.92
N GLU A 67 -15.56 1.97 9.98
CA GLU A 67 -14.09 1.97 9.97
C GLU A 67 -13.53 0.56 9.71
N GLN A 68 -14.10 -0.46 10.36
CA GLN A 68 -13.75 -1.86 10.11
C GLN A 68 -14.13 -2.30 8.68
N GLY A 69 -15.27 -1.81 8.17
CA GLY A 69 -15.68 -2.01 6.78
C GLY A 69 -14.66 -1.49 5.79
N TRP A 70 -14.17 -0.26 5.96
CA TRP A 70 -13.12 0.32 5.11
C TRP A 70 -11.81 -0.46 5.17
N LEU A 71 -11.36 -0.83 6.38
CA LEU A 71 -10.13 -1.62 6.56
C LEU A 71 -10.23 -2.99 5.91
N THR A 72 -11.40 -3.63 5.97
CA THR A 72 -11.64 -4.93 5.32
C THR A 72 -11.56 -4.81 3.81
N VAL A 73 -12.14 -3.78 3.21
CA VAL A 73 -12.02 -3.49 1.77
C VAL A 73 -10.55 -3.27 1.38
N ILE A 74 -9.80 -2.49 2.17
CA ILE A 74 -8.37 -2.26 1.95
C ILE A 74 -7.60 -3.59 2.04
N GLY A 75 -7.88 -4.42 3.04
CA GLY A 75 -7.29 -5.75 3.21
C GLY A 75 -7.48 -6.64 1.98
N TRP A 76 -8.70 -6.68 1.43
CA TRP A 76 -9.00 -7.40 0.19
C TRP A 76 -8.26 -6.86 -1.03
N ILE A 77 -8.15 -5.53 -1.17
CA ILE A 77 -7.39 -4.91 -2.27
C ILE A 77 -5.90 -5.28 -2.16
N VAL A 78 -5.32 -5.21 -0.96
CA VAL A 78 -3.92 -5.55 -0.70
C VAL A 78 -3.67 -7.03 -0.99
N LEU A 79 -4.55 -7.91 -0.53
CA LEU A 79 -4.48 -9.35 -0.79
C LEU A 79 -4.57 -9.64 -2.29
N ALA A 80 -5.56 -9.07 -3.00
CA ALA A 80 -5.72 -9.24 -4.43
C ALA A 80 -4.50 -8.78 -5.21
N LYS A 81 -3.89 -7.65 -4.81
CA LYS A 81 -2.65 -7.15 -5.41
C LYS A 81 -1.47 -8.09 -5.17
N GLY A 82 -1.32 -8.62 -3.96
CA GLY A 82 -0.29 -9.62 -3.63
C GLY A 82 -0.45 -10.90 -4.45
N LEU A 83 -1.68 -11.41 -4.58
CA LEU A 83 -1.98 -12.57 -5.42
C LEU A 83 -1.68 -12.28 -6.90
N THR A 84 -2.05 -11.09 -7.39
CA THR A 84 -1.75 -10.70 -8.78
C THR A 84 -0.24 -10.67 -9.04
N TYR A 85 0.55 -10.12 -8.12
CA TYR A 85 2.02 -10.13 -8.23
C TYR A 85 2.62 -11.54 -8.14
N THR A 86 1.96 -12.46 -7.44
CA THR A 86 2.40 -13.86 -7.32
C THR A 86 2.11 -14.65 -8.61
N PHE A 87 0.92 -14.51 -9.18
CA PHE A 87 0.49 -15.30 -10.33
C PHE A 87 0.80 -14.66 -11.68
N ILE A 88 0.91 -13.33 -11.74
CA ILE A 88 1.09 -12.57 -12.99
C ILE A 88 2.12 -11.44 -12.79
N PRO A 89 3.40 -11.77 -12.49
CA PRO A 89 4.44 -10.76 -12.27
C PRO A 89 4.69 -9.89 -13.53
N ASP A 90 4.58 -10.47 -14.73
CA ASP A 90 4.87 -9.80 -16.00
C ASP A 90 3.82 -8.75 -16.41
N ALA A 91 2.64 -8.73 -15.79
CA ALA A 91 1.63 -7.71 -16.08
C ALA A 91 2.10 -6.31 -15.64
N PHE A 92 2.98 -6.23 -14.62
CA PHE A 92 3.42 -4.97 -14.04
C PHE A 92 4.79 -4.50 -14.55
N SER A 93 5.63 -5.39 -15.08
CA SER A 93 6.90 -5.00 -15.72
C SER A 93 6.71 -4.13 -16.96
N LYS A 94 5.54 -4.23 -17.62
CA LYS A 94 5.17 -3.42 -18.80
C LYS A 94 4.47 -2.10 -18.45
N LEU A 95 4.14 -1.86 -17.19
CA LEU A 95 3.46 -0.64 -16.76
C LEU A 95 4.43 0.54 -16.77
N SER A 96 4.21 1.45 -17.72
CA SER A 96 5.11 2.57 -17.95
C SER A 96 5.08 3.58 -16.80
N VAL A 97 6.03 3.46 -15.87
CA VAL A 97 6.11 4.25 -14.63
C VAL A 97 6.19 5.76 -14.89
N LYS A 98 6.64 6.17 -16.08
CA LYS A 98 6.66 7.58 -16.52
C LYS A 98 5.27 8.22 -16.57
N LYS A 99 4.21 7.43 -16.82
CA LYS A 99 2.83 7.94 -16.95
C LYS A 99 2.19 8.28 -15.60
N LEU A 100 2.76 7.78 -14.49
CA LEU A 100 2.26 7.99 -13.12
C LEU A 100 2.78 9.28 -12.46
N ARG A 101 3.74 9.97 -13.07
CA ARG A 101 4.45 11.12 -12.48
C ARG A 101 3.57 12.32 -12.05
N PRO A 102 2.59 12.80 -12.85
CA PRO A 102 1.75 13.92 -12.41
C PRO A 102 0.75 13.50 -11.32
N TRP A 103 0.34 12.23 -11.31
CA TRP A 103 -0.58 11.68 -10.30
C TRP A 103 0.13 11.38 -8.97
N LEU A 104 1.44 11.12 -9.01
CA LEU A 104 2.23 10.77 -7.84
C LEU A 104 2.22 11.84 -6.75
N ILE A 105 2.25 13.13 -7.10
CA ILE A 105 2.18 14.22 -6.12
C ILE A 105 0.79 14.28 -5.47
N VAL A 106 -0.27 14.09 -6.25
CA VAL A 106 -1.65 14.05 -5.73
C VAL A 106 -1.81 12.89 -4.75
N TRP A 107 -1.35 11.70 -5.13
CA TRP A 107 -1.36 10.52 -4.25
C TRP A 107 -0.51 10.71 -2.99
N ALA A 108 0.62 11.40 -3.08
CA ALA A 108 1.46 11.72 -1.94
C ALA A 108 0.74 12.61 -0.92
N ILE A 109 0.08 13.67 -1.38
CA ILE A 109 -0.68 14.59 -0.53
C ILE A 109 -1.87 13.87 0.11
N VAL A 110 -2.62 13.09 -0.66
CA VAL A 110 -3.74 12.28 -0.14
C VAL A 110 -3.26 11.28 0.91
N ALA A 111 -2.13 10.61 0.67
CA ALA A 111 -1.55 9.65 1.60
C ALA A 111 -1.14 10.30 2.93
N ILE A 112 -0.56 11.51 2.90
CA ILE A 112 -0.20 12.25 4.12
C ILE A 112 -1.45 12.64 4.89
N ILE A 113 -2.45 13.22 4.22
CA ILE A 113 -3.67 13.68 4.88
C ILE A 113 -4.40 12.50 5.53
N LEU A 114 -4.58 11.39 4.82
CA LEU A 114 -5.21 10.19 5.35
C LEU A 114 -4.38 9.55 6.46
N GLY A 115 -3.06 9.49 6.32
CA GLY A 115 -2.16 8.92 7.32
C GLY A 115 -2.19 9.69 8.65
N VAL A 116 -2.13 11.03 8.58
CA VAL A 116 -2.23 11.90 9.76
C VAL A 116 -3.62 11.80 10.39
N TYR A 117 -4.68 11.80 9.57
CA TYR A 117 -6.05 11.64 10.08
C TYR A 117 -6.25 10.32 10.82
N MET A 118 -5.76 9.20 10.26
CA MET A 118 -5.84 7.88 10.90
C MET A 118 -5.03 7.80 12.19
N TYR A 119 -3.89 8.50 12.27
CA TYR A 119 -3.08 8.52 13.49
C TYR A 119 -3.72 9.35 14.61
N VAL A 120 -4.36 10.46 14.26
CA VAL A 120 -4.95 11.41 15.24
C VAL A 120 -6.34 10.99 15.70
N SER A 121 -7.13 10.35 14.83
CA SER A 121 -8.55 10.04 15.12
C SER A 121 -8.77 8.72 15.86
N PHE A 122 -7.74 7.85 15.93
CA PHE A 122 -7.78 6.53 16.57
C PHE A 122 -6.73 6.46 17.68
#